data_AF-A0A1H3QLD1-F1
#
_entry.id   AF-A0A1H3QLD1-F1
#
_cell.length_a   1.000
_cell.length_b   1.000
_cell.length_c   1.000
_cell.angle_alpha   90.00
_cell.angle_beta   90.00
_cell.angle_gamma   90.00
#
_symmetry.space_group_name_H-M   'P 1'
#
loop_
_entity.id
_entity.type
_entity.pdbx_description
1 polymer ?
#
loop_
_entity_poly.entity_id
_entity_poly.type
_entity_poly.pdbx_seq_one_letter_code
_entity_poly.pdbx_strand_id
1 'polypeptide(L)'
;MAKRNDQVFQLSLTEIAFTVTFILLLLLGFIANREFNDKKIAEEKLAQLISIQEAEIALNEIKAVIEEQIVNVGSADVDKFILTLLDNKKIESERDALKKQVENLNVELSALTELRDHLSKATKLESSNVKEAIESALVLSSELRHQVKAQMNRDISVGDETKTLQELVEKAKQYDALEYSGVAVDQVKKENTDLKGQVIFLTNRLNARGGRDFPPCWADESTGKVQTLFALDLKSDTVEVKPGWPDVRANDAKMIPNVSEMISDSPMSYASFQKSVQSIFKQSKDLNCRHYVLLKSSISDATQSDRMRLMVENYFYKVEVRR
;
A
#
# COMPACT_ATOMS: atom_id res chain seq x y z
N MET A 1 32.86 -57.44 61.82
CA MET A 1 33.76 -56.30 61.57
C MET A 1 33.43 -55.73 60.20
N ALA A 2 32.76 -54.58 60.14
CA ALA A 2 32.36 -53.94 58.89
C ALA A 2 33.43 -52.92 58.47
N LYS A 3 34.08 -53.16 57.33
CA LYS A 3 35.00 -52.19 56.69
C LYS A 3 34.17 -51.04 56.14
N ARG A 4 34.30 -49.84 56.73
CA ARG A 4 33.80 -48.60 56.14
C ARG A 4 34.66 -48.26 54.92
N ASN A 5 34.01 -48.09 53.79
CA ASN A 5 34.63 -47.78 52.51
C ASN A 5 34.70 -46.24 52.37
N ASP A 6 35.79 -45.63 52.83
CA ASP A 6 36.08 -44.20 52.63
C ASP A 6 36.63 -43.99 51.21
N GLN A 7 35.75 -44.03 50.22
CA GLN A 7 36.04 -43.68 48.82
C GLN A 7 35.27 -42.42 48.39
N VAL A 8 35.25 -41.40 49.25
CA VAL A 8 34.51 -40.15 48.96
C VAL A 8 35.35 -39.12 48.17
N PHE A 9 36.67 -39.33 47.99
CA PHE A 9 37.54 -38.38 47.31
C PHE A 9 38.39 -39.03 46.19
N GLN A 10 37.73 -39.60 45.17
CA GLN A 10 38.40 -40.07 43.94
C GLN A 10 38.39 -39.03 42.80
N LEU A 11 37.94 -37.80 43.03
CA LEU A 11 38.12 -36.74 42.04
C LEU A 11 39.59 -36.30 42.05
N SER A 12 40.23 -36.36 40.88
CA SER A 12 41.62 -35.91 40.76
C SER A 12 41.71 -34.42 41.07
N LEU A 13 42.79 -33.97 41.72
CA LEU A 13 42.98 -32.57 42.11
C LEU A 13 42.90 -31.62 40.89
N THR A 14 43.30 -32.12 39.72
CA THR A 14 43.15 -31.48 38.41
C THR A 14 41.69 -31.29 37.99
N GLU A 15 40.81 -32.24 38.30
CA GLU A 15 39.39 -32.21 37.95
C GLU A 15 38.61 -31.23 38.84
N ILE A 16 39.02 -31.09 40.11
CA ILE A 16 38.54 -30.01 40.98
C ILE A 16 39.00 -28.65 40.44
N ALA A 17 40.25 -28.52 39.98
CA ALA A 17 40.73 -27.27 39.39
C ALA A 17 39.98 -26.89 38.10
N PHE A 18 39.70 -27.87 37.22
CA PHE A 18 38.93 -27.63 35.99
C PHE A 18 37.48 -27.24 36.28
N THR A 19 36.80 -27.91 37.21
CA THR A 19 35.42 -27.58 37.58
C THR A 19 35.33 -26.18 38.20
N VAL A 20 36.26 -25.80 39.07
CA VAL A 20 36.32 -24.44 39.63
C VAL A 20 36.56 -23.39 38.53
N THR A 21 37.47 -23.65 37.59
CA THR A 21 37.75 -22.73 36.47
C THR A 21 36.53 -22.57 35.56
N PHE A 22 35.81 -23.67 35.31
CA PHE A 22 34.59 -23.65 34.50
C PHE A 22 33.45 -22.89 35.18
N ILE A 23 33.27 -23.06 36.49
CA ILE A 23 32.29 -22.29 37.28
C ILE A 23 32.63 -20.80 37.26
N LEU A 24 33.91 -20.44 37.39
CA LEU A 24 34.35 -19.05 37.31
C LEU A 24 34.07 -18.44 35.92
N LEU A 25 34.31 -19.17 34.84
CA LEU A 25 33.97 -18.73 33.48
C LEU A 25 32.46 -18.54 33.28
N LEU A 26 31.64 -19.45 33.82
CA LEU A 26 30.18 -19.32 33.76
C LEU A 26 29.68 -18.10 34.56
N LEU A 27 30.25 -17.84 35.73
CA LEU A 27 29.91 -16.65 36.53
C LEU A 27 30.32 -15.36 35.81
N LEU A 28 31.48 -15.34 35.17
CA LEU A 28 31.95 -14.21 34.38
C LEU A 28 31.04 -13.95 33.18
N GLY A 29 30.66 -15.01 32.46
CA GLY A 29 29.70 -14.94 31.35
C GLY A 29 28.31 -14.46 31.80
N PHE A 30 27.84 -14.92 32.96
CA PHE A 30 26.57 -14.51 33.55
C PHE A 30 26.57 -13.01 33.92
N ILE A 31 27.64 -12.53 34.58
CA ILE A 31 27.77 -11.12 34.95
C ILE A 31 27.86 -10.23 33.70
N ALA A 32 28.66 -10.62 32.71
CA ALA A 32 28.77 -9.88 31.46
C ALA A 32 27.42 -9.80 30.72
N ASN A 33 26.72 -10.92 30.60
CA ASN A 33 25.41 -10.96 29.95
C ASN A 33 24.35 -10.10 30.68
N ARG A 34 24.42 -10.04 32.01
CA ARG A 34 23.55 -9.18 32.81
C ARG A 34 23.82 -7.70 32.52
N GLU A 35 25.08 -7.26 32.55
CA GLU A 35 25.44 -5.87 32.25
C GLU A 35 25.04 -5.45 30.83
N PHE A 36 25.19 -6.34 29.85
CA PHE A 36 24.74 -6.08 28.47
C PHE A 36 23.22 -5.91 28.38
N ASN A 37 22.45 -6.75 29.07
CA ASN A 37 20.99 -6.63 29.09
C ASN A 37 20.52 -5.37 29.83
N ASP A 38 21.14 -5.06 30.97
CA ASP A 38 20.81 -3.87 31.77
C ASP A 38 21.12 -2.58 30.97
N LYS A 39 22.25 -2.56 30.24
CA LYS A 39 22.60 -1.46 29.33
C LYS A 39 21.59 -1.33 28.19
N LYS A 40 21.19 -2.44 27.55
CA LYS A 40 20.21 -2.42 26.46
C LYS A 40 18.85 -1.89 26.93
N ILE A 41 18.39 -2.31 28.11
CA ILE A 41 17.14 -1.82 28.72
C ILE A 41 17.25 -0.31 29.03
N ALA A 42 18.41 0.15 29.49
CA ALA A 42 18.64 1.58 29.75
C ALA A 42 18.64 2.41 28.46
N GLU A 43 19.24 1.90 27.37
CA GLU A 43 19.22 2.55 26.05
C GLU A 43 17.80 2.60 25.46
N GLU A 44 17.01 1.53 25.59
CA GLU A 44 15.60 1.50 25.17
C GLU A 44 14.75 2.51 25.94
N LYS A 45 14.95 2.63 27.26
CA LYS A 45 14.28 3.65 28.09
C LYS A 45 14.69 5.07 27.71
N LEU A 46 15.97 5.30 27.42
CA LEU A 46 16.47 6.60 26.99
C LEU A 46 15.85 7.00 25.64
N ALA A 47 15.78 6.06 24.68
CA ALA A 47 15.13 6.29 23.40
C ALA A 47 13.64 6.64 23.54
N GLN A 48 12.93 5.97 24.46
CA GLN A 48 11.54 6.31 24.78
C GLN A 48 11.42 7.72 25.36
N LEU A 49 12.30 8.12 26.29
CA LEU A 49 12.28 9.46 26.87
C LEU A 49 12.56 10.56 25.84
N ILE A 50 13.51 10.33 24.92
CA ILE A 50 13.79 11.26 23.82
C ILE A 50 12.54 11.42 22.93
N SER A 51 11.85 10.33 22.60
CA SER A 51 10.62 10.41 21.79
C SER A 51 9.48 11.16 22.48
N ILE A 52 9.39 11.08 23.81
CA ILE A 52 8.41 11.83 24.62
C ILE A 52 8.76 13.32 24.61
N GLN A 53 10.04 13.65 24.75
CA GLN A 53 10.52 15.03 24.72
C GLN A 53 10.29 15.67 23.34
N GLU A 54 10.52 14.93 22.25
CA GLU A 54 10.21 15.36 20.89
C GLU A 54 8.71 15.60 20.70
N ALA A 55 7.87 14.71 21.24
CA ALA A 55 6.41 14.88 21.21
C ALA A 55 5.95 16.11 22.01
N GLU A 56 6.60 16.43 23.13
CA GLU A 56 6.32 17.60 23.95
C GLU A 56 6.71 18.91 23.25
N ILE A 57 7.87 18.93 22.56
CA ILE A 57 8.29 20.06 21.73
C ILE A 57 7.28 20.28 20.59
N ALA A 58 6.90 19.22 19.88
CA ALA A 58 5.92 19.29 18.80
C ALA A 58 4.54 19.79 19.29
N LEU A 59 4.10 19.35 20.48
CA LEU A 59 2.86 19.83 21.09
C LEU A 59 2.92 21.32 21.45
N ASN A 60 4.06 21.79 21.97
CA ASN A 60 4.24 23.20 22.30
C ASN A 60 4.29 24.10 21.06
N GLU A 61 4.92 23.64 19.97
CA GLU A 61 4.89 24.34 18.68
C GLU A 61 3.48 24.41 18.09
N ILE A 62 2.73 23.30 18.13
CA ILE A 62 1.32 23.27 17.69
C ILE A 62 0.49 24.23 18.54
N LYS A 63 0.70 24.26 19.86
CA LYS A 63 -0.01 25.16 20.77
C LYS A 63 0.29 26.64 20.46
N ALA A 64 1.54 27.00 20.20
CA ALA A 64 1.91 28.37 19.83
C ALA A 64 1.27 28.80 18.50
N VAL A 65 1.24 27.91 17.50
CA VAL A 65 0.56 28.17 16.21
C VAL A 65 -0.95 28.32 16.39
N ILE A 66 -1.57 27.52 17.25
CA ILE A 66 -3.00 27.61 17.57
C ILE A 66 -3.30 28.93 18.31
N GLU A 67 -2.47 29.34 19.28
CA GLU A 67 -2.64 30.61 19.99
C GLU A 67 -2.52 31.81 19.05
N GLU A 68 -1.55 31.81 18.13
CA GLU A 68 -1.38 32.85 17.10
C GLU A 68 -2.57 32.91 16.13
N GLN A 69 -3.12 31.76 15.73
CA GLN A 69 -4.27 31.71 14.83
C GLN A 69 -5.60 32.06 15.53
N ILE A 70 -5.77 31.72 16.81
CA ILE A 70 -6.97 32.09 17.59
C ILE A 70 -7.04 33.61 17.81
N VAL A 71 -5.91 34.27 18.05
CA VAL A 71 -5.85 35.74 18.18
C VAL A 71 -6.24 36.43 16.86
N ASN A 72 -5.87 35.83 15.72
CA ASN A 72 -6.12 36.40 14.40
C ASN A 72 -7.54 36.16 13.84
N VAL A 73 -8.29 35.16 14.34
CA VAL A 73 -9.58 34.76 13.76
C VAL A 73 -10.80 35.27 14.55
N GLY A 74 -10.63 35.68 15.81
CA GLY A 74 -11.75 36.17 16.63
C GLY A 74 -12.68 35.04 17.13
N SER A 75 -13.29 35.25 18.30
CA SER A 75 -13.88 34.19 19.14
C SER A 75 -15.08 33.44 18.55
N ALA A 76 -15.68 33.88 17.45
CA ALA A 76 -16.87 33.28 16.86
C ALA A 76 -16.59 32.12 15.87
N ASP A 77 -15.35 31.92 15.42
CA ASP A 77 -14.98 30.86 14.45
C ASP A 77 -14.17 29.70 15.09
N VAL A 78 -13.93 29.77 16.41
CA VAL A 78 -13.16 28.77 17.17
C VAL A 78 -13.88 27.42 17.22
N ASP A 79 -15.20 27.42 17.40
CA ASP A 79 -16.01 26.19 17.41
C ASP A 79 -16.01 25.51 16.04
N LYS A 80 -16.02 26.29 14.96
CA LYS A 80 -15.96 25.76 13.59
C LYS A 80 -14.58 25.16 13.30
N PHE A 81 -13.51 25.77 13.80
CA PHE A 81 -12.16 25.25 13.68
C PHE A 81 -11.97 23.95 14.49
N ILE A 82 -12.48 23.88 15.72
CA ILE A 82 -12.48 22.67 16.56
C ILE A 82 -13.26 21.53 15.88
N LEU A 83 -14.43 21.83 15.30
CA LEU A 83 -15.20 20.86 14.53
C LEU A 83 -14.41 20.36 13.31
N THR A 84 -13.70 21.24 12.61
CA THR A 84 -12.88 20.88 11.46
C THR A 84 -11.69 19.98 11.85
N LEU A 85 -11.07 20.23 13.01
CA LEU A 85 -9.99 19.37 13.53
C LEU A 85 -10.49 17.99 13.97
N LEU A 86 -11.67 17.92 14.59
CA LEU A 86 -12.31 16.66 14.96
C LEU A 86 -12.69 15.83 13.73
N ASP A 87 -13.23 16.48 12.69
CA ASP A 87 -13.54 15.82 11.42
C ASP A 87 -12.26 15.30 10.74
N ASN A 88 -11.18 16.09 10.73
CA ASN A 88 -9.89 15.65 10.18
C ASN A 88 -9.35 14.42 10.92
N LYS A 89 -9.42 14.39 12.26
CA LYS A 89 -8.97 13.23 13.05
C LYS A 89 -9.82 11.99 12.78
N LYS A 90 -11.12 12.15 12.55
CA LYS A 90 -12.02 11.06 12.16
C LYS A 90 -11.68 10.53 10.77
N ILE A 91 -11.39 11.42 9.82
CA ILE A 91 -10.94 11.06 8.48
C ILE A 91 -9.61 10.29 8.54
N GLU A 92 -8.69 10.68 9.43
CA GLU A 92 -7.42 9.97 9.62
C GLU A 92 -7.60 8.54 10.16
N SER A 93 -8.50 8.33 11.12
CA SER A 93 -8.76 7.00 11.66
C SER A 93 -9.45 6.08 10.64
N GLU A 94 -10.39 6.62 9.86
CA GLU A 94 -11.05 5.90 8.76
C GLU A 94 -10.05 5.54 7.65
N ARG A 95 -9.13 6.45 7.31
CA ARG A 95 -8.01 6.19 6.39
C ARG A 95 -7.13 5.04 6.88
N ASP A 96 -6.73 5.05 8.13
CA ASP A 96 -5.84 4.02 8.68
C ASP A 96 -6.53 2.66 8.73
N ALA A 97 -7.84 2.63 8.99
CA ALA A 97 -8.65 1.41 8.90
C ALA A 97 -8.73 0.89 7.45
N LEU A 98 -9.03 1.76 6.48
CA LEU A 98 -9.08 1.42 5.06
C LEU A 98 -7.71 0.94 4.54
N LYS A 99 -6.62 1.59 4.96
CA LYS A 99 -5.26 1.20 4.58
C LYS A 99 -4.93 -0.21 5.07
N LYS A 100 -5.26 -0.52 6.33
CA LYS A 100 -5.10 -1.89 6.88
C LYS A 100 -5.96 -2.91 6.14
N GLN A 101 -7.18 -2.55 5.77
CA GLN A 101 -8.07 -3.44 5.02
C GLN A 101 -7.52 -3.73 3.62
N VAL A 102 -7.01 -2.71 2.91
CA VAL A 102 -6.36 -2.85 1.60
C VAL A 102 -5.10 -3.71 1.71
N GLU A 103 -4.28 -3.52 2.74
CA GLU A 103 -3.08 -4.32 2.98
C GLU A 103 -3.41 -5.79 3.23
N ASN A 104 -4.43 -6.07 4.07
CA ASN A 104 -4.90 -7.43 4.32
C ASN A 104 -5.46 -8.10 3.06
N LEU A 105 -6.29 -7.39 2.28
CA LEU A 105 -6.84 -7.90 1.02
C LEU A 105 -5.72 -8.18 0.00
N ASN A 106 -4.65 -7.39 0.01
CA ASN A 106 -3.50 -7.60 -0.87
C ASN A 106 -2.72 -8.86 -0.50
N VAL A 107 -2.52 -9.12 0.81
CA VAL A 107 -1.90 -10.37 1.29
C VAL A 107 -2.76 -11.57 0.87
N GLU A 108 -4.08 -11.48 1.04
CA GLU A 108 -5.01 -12.54 0.66
C GLU A 108 -5.01 -12.78 -0.86
N LEU A 109 -5.04 -11.72 -1.67
CA LEU A 109 -4.98 -11.82 -3.14
C LEU A 109 -3.65 -12.41 -3.63
N SER A 110 -2.52 -11.99 -3.05
CA SER A 110 -1.19 -12.50 -3.39
C SER A 110 -1.09 -13.99 -3.08
N ALA A 111 -1.56 -14.41 -1.91
CA ALA A 111 -1.57 -15.81 -1.50
C ALA A 111 -2.45 -16.67 -2.42
N LEU A 112 -3.63 -16.17 -2.80
CA LEU A 112 -4.52 -16.87 -3.72
C LEU A 112 -3.93 -17.01 -5.12
N THR A 113 -3.17 -16.00 -5.59
CA THR A 113 -2.51 -16.07 -6.91
C THR A 113 -1.35 -17.05 -6.94
N GLU A 114 -0.54 -17.12 -5.88
CA GLU A 114 0.53 -18.11 -5.80
C GLU A 114 -0.03 -19.54 -5.69
N LEU A 115 -1.09 -19.72 -4.88
CA LEU A 115 -1.79 -21.01 -4.79
C LEU A 115 -2.35 -21.46 -6.15
N ARG A 116 -2.92 -20.54 -6.94
CA ARG A 116 -3.37 -20.82 -8.32
C ARG A 116 -2.22 -21.25 -9.22
N ASP A 117 -1.09 -20.55 -9.18
CA ASP A 117 0.09 -20.87 -9.99
C ASP A 117 0.66 -22.25 -9.63
N HIS A 118 0.62 -22.63 -8.36
CA HIS A 118 1.02 -23.96 -7.91
C HIS A 118 0.01 -25.05 -8.32
N LEU A 119 -1.30 -24.80 -8.19
CA LEU A 119 -2.35 -25.74 -8.62
C LEU A 119 -2.38 -25.96 -10.14
N SER A 120 -2.16 -24.91 -10.93
CA SER A 120 -2.09 -24.99 -12.40
C SER A 120 -0.84 -25.72 -12.90
N LYS A 121 0.27 -25.65 -12.15
CA LYS A 121 1.47 -26.47 -12.40
C LYS A 121 1.24 -27.93 -12.03
N ALA A 122 0.51 -28.20 -10.94
CA ALA A 122 0.21 -29.56 -10.48
C ALA A 122 -0.80 -30.30 -11.38
N THR A 123 -1.76 -29.61 -11.97
CA THR A 123 -2.80 -30.19 -12.86
C THR A 123 -2.28 -30.59 -14.25
N LYS A 124 -1.05 -30.24 -14.62
CA LYS A 124 -0.40 -30.66 -15.88
C LYS A 124 0.28 -32.05 -15.83
N LEU A 125 0.23 -32.74 -14.70
CA LEU A 125 0.75 -34.11 -14.57
C LEU A 125 -0.36 -35.12 -14.89
N GLU A 126 -0.38 -35.62 -16.12
CA GLU A 126 -1.18 -36.77 -16.51
C GLU A 126 -0.71 -38.03 -15.75
N SER A 127 -1.66 -38.64 -15.02
CA SER A 127 -1.45 -39.76 -14.12
C SER A 127 -1.26 -41.09 -14.87
N SER A 128 -0.12 -41.78 -14.68
CA SER A 128 0.01 -43.20 -15.03
C SER A 128 0.26 -44.15 -13.86
N ASN A 129 0.57 -43.67 -12.65
CA ASN A 129 0.65 -44.53 -11.46
C ASN A 129 -0.03 -43.90 -10.25
N VAL A 130 -0.99 -44.63 -9.68
CA VAL A 130 -1.75 -44.25 -8.47
C VAL A 130 -0.81 -44.00 -7.27
N LYS A 131 0.34 -44.68 -7.22
CA LYS A 131 1.34 -44.51 -6.15
C LYS A 131 2.12 -43.19 -6.26
N GLU A 132 2.52 -42.81 -7.46
CA GLU A 132 3.16 -41.51 -7.75
C GLU A 132 2.16 -40.36 -7.58
N ALA A 133 0.89 -40.57 -7.88
CA ALA A 133 -0.18 -39.61 -7.61
C ALA A 133 -0.42 -39.39 -6.12
N ILE A 134 -0.36 -40.45 -5.30
CA ILE A 134 -0.49 -40.35 -3.83
C ILE A 134 0.73 -39.69 -3.20
N GLU A 135 1.95 -40.02 -3.65
CA GLU A 135 3.18 -39.35 -3.19
C GLU A 135 3.21 -37.88 -3.62
N SER A 136 2.81 -37.57 -4.85
CA SER A 136 2.71 -36.18 -5.33
C SER A 136 1.62 -35.41 -4.59
N ALA A 137 0.47 -36.04 -4.28
CA ALA A 137 -0.59 -35.41 -3.50
C ALA A 137 -0.18 -35.19 -2.03
N LEU A 138 0.59 -36.10 -1.43
CA LEU A 138 1.12 -35.96 -0.07
C LEU A 138 2.17 -34.84 -0.02
N VAL A 139 3.11 -34.81 -0.95
CA VAL A 139 4.12 -33.74 -1.07
C VAL A 139 3.46 -32.39 -1.33
N LEU A 140 2.47 -32.34 -2.24
CA LEU A 140 1.69 -31.14 -2.50
C LEU A 140 0.94 -30.70 -1.24
N SER A 141 0.31 -31.62 -0.50
CA SER A 141 -0.42 -31.29 0.73
C SER A 141 0.51 -30.76 1.84
N SER A 142 1.74 -31.26 1.94
CA SER A 142 2.72 -30.76 2.91
C SER A 142 3.27 -29.40 2.51
N GLU A 143 3.53 -29.17 1.22
CA GLU A 143 4.00 -27.89 0.69
C GLU A 143 2.92 -26.81 0.85
N LEU A 144 1.67 -27.15 0.53
CA LEU A 144 0.51 -26.28 0.69
C LEU A 144 0.31 -25.88 2.15
N ARG A 145 0.46 -26.82 3.10
CA ARG A 145 0.41 -26.51 4.55
C ARG A 145 1.51 -25.54 4.95
N HIS A 146 2.71 -25.73 4.43
CA HIS A 146 3.85 -24.88 4.75
C HIS A 146 3.64 -23.46 4.22
N GLN A 147 3.12 -23.30 3.01
CA GLN A 147 2.80 -22.01 2.41
C GLN A 147 1.60 -21.33 3.07
N VAL A 148 0.53 -22.06 3.39
CA VAL A 148 -0.63 -21.52 4.12
C VAL A 148 -0.24 -21.05 5.51
N LYS A 149 0.63 -21.79 6.21
CA LYS A 149 1.17 -21.35 7.50
C LYS A 149 2.04 -20.10 7.36
N ALA A 150 2.90 -20.06 6.34
CA ALA A 150 3.80 -18.93 6.11
C ALA A 150 3.07 -17.63 5.70
N GLN A 151 2.00 -17.74 4.90
CA GLN A 151 1.32 -16.57 4.31
C GLN A 151 0.06 -16.15 5.05
N MET A 152 -0.67 -17.08 5.67
CA MET A 152 -1.94 -16.79 6.35
C MET A 152 -1.89 -16.94 7.87
N ASN A 153 -0.73 -17.31 8.44
CA ASN A 153 -0.50 -17.46 9.89
C ASN A 153 -1.58 -18.31 10.59
N ARG A 154 -2.12 -19.33 9.90
CA ARG A 154 -3.11 -20.29 10.40
C ARG A 154 -2.48 -21.67 10.48
N ASP A 155 -2.55 -22.29 11.65
CA ASP A 155 -2.12 -23.68 11.85
C ASP A 155 -3.26 -24.63 11.45
N ILE A 156 -2.95 -25.58 10.57
CA ILE A 156 -3.91 -26.61 10.13
C ILE A 156 -3.64 -27.86 10.96
N SER A 157 -4.57 -28.22 11.84
CA SER A 157 -4.49 -29.45 12.64
C SER A 157 -4.92 -30.68 11.83
N VAL A 158 -4.34 -31.84 12.15
CA VAL A 158 -4.64 -33.11 11.51
C VAL A 158 -6.08 -33.53 11.82
N GLY A 159 -6.91 -33.62 10.78
CA GLY A 159 -8.33 -33.98 10.87
C GLY A 159 -9.32 -32.93 10.35
N ASP A 160 -8.94 -31.65 10.26
CA ASP A 160 -9.75 -30.60 9.61
C ASP A 160 -9.40 -30.40 8.13
N GLU A 161 -8.35 -31.09 7.68
CA GLU A 161 -7.74 -30.95 6.35
C GLU A 161 -8.76 -31.09 5.23
N THR A 162 -9.65 -32.09 5.28
CA THR A 162 -10.70 -32.30 4.27
C THR A 162 -11.74 -31.20 4.27
N LYS A 163 -12.02 -30.59 5.43
CA LYS A 163 -13.01 -29.52 5.58
C LYS A 163 -12.45 -28.18 5.11
N THR A 164 -11.21 -27.88 5.50
CA THR A 164 -10.47 -26.71 5.00
C THR A 164 -10.12 -26.85 3.53
N LEU A 165 -9.80 -28.06 3.04
CA LEU A 165 -9.64 -28.35 1.61
C LEU A 165 -10.96 -28.23 0.87
N GLN A 166 -12.08 -28.69 1.41
CA GLN A 166 -13.40 -28.48 0.81
C GLN A 166 -13.77 -27.01 0.77
N GLU A 167 -13.54 -26.26 1.84
CA GLU A 167 -13.77 -24.81 1.86
C GLU A 167 -12.83 -24.05 0.92
N LEU A 168 -11.55 -24.46 0.81
CA LEU A 168 -10.59 -23.89 -0.12
C LEU A 168 -10.92 -24.26 -1.58
N VAL A 169 -11.35 -25.49 -1.83
CA VAL A 169 -11.79 -25.94 -3.17
C VAL A 169 -13.13 -25.29 -3.53
N GLU A 170 -14.03 -25.05 -2.58
CA GLU A 170 -15.29 -24.32 -2.81
C GLU A 170 -15.02 -22.83 -3.02
N LYS A 171 -14.12 -22.22 -2.26
CA LYS A 171 -13.68 -20.84 -2.51
C LYS A 171 -12.91 -20.69 -3.81
N ALA A 172 -12.06 -21.66 -4.17
CA ALA A 172 -11.36 -21.71 -5.45
C ALA A 172 -12.33 -21.94 -6.61
N LYS A 173 -13.35 -22.80 -6.44
CA LYS A 173 -14.43 -22.99 -7.42
C LYS A 173 -15.33 -21.77 -7.52
N GLN A 174 -15.57 -21.05 -6.43
CA GLN A 174 -16.23 -19.74 -6.45
C GLN A 174 -15.36 -18.72 -7.18
N TYR A 175 -14.04 -18.79 -7.02
CA TYR A 175 -13.05 -18.00 -7.77
C TYR A 175 -13.07 -18.30 -9.27
N ASP A 176 -13.06 -19.57 -9.66
CA ASP A 176 -13.16 -20.01 -11.07
C ASP A 176 -14.55 -19.70 -11.66
N ALA A 177 -15.62 -19.78 -10.86
CA ALA A 177 -16.96 -19.38 -11.26
C ALA A 177 -17.11 -17.86 -11.44
N LEU A 178 -16.36 -17.06 -10.69
CA LEU A 178 -16.24 -15.61 -10.90
C LEU A 178 -15.47 -15.30 -12.20
N GLU A 179 -14.44 -16.09 -12.54
CA GLU A 179 -13.73 -16.00 -13.82
C GLU A 179 -14.67 -16.29 -15.02
N TYR A 180 -15.63 -17.22 -14.87
CA TYR A 180 -16.65 -17.53 -15.89
C TYR A 180 -17.75 -16.46 -16.05
N SER A 181 -17.81 -15.47 -15.16
CA SER A 181 -18.71 -14.30 -15.27
C SER A 181 -18.10 -13.10 -16.00
N GLY A 182 -16.86 -13.23 -16.49
CA GLY A 182 -16.24 -12.27 -17.42
C GLY A 182 -15.83 -10.93 -16.80
N VAL A 183 -15.97 -10.74 -15.49
CA VAL A 183 -15.56 -9.54 -14.75
C VAL A 183 -14.93 -9.97 -13.42
N ALA A 184 -13.90 -9.26 -12.97
CA ALA A 184 -13.56 -9.07 -11.55
C ALA A 184 -12.43 -9.89 -10.88
N VAL A 185 -11.33 -10.25 -11.56
CA VAL A 185 -10.05 -10.48 -10.85
C VAL A 185 -9.00 -9.47 -11.27
N ASP A 186 -8.69 -9.38 -12.57
CA ASP A 186 -7.71 -8.40 -13.06
C ASP A 186 -8.21 -6.96 -12.88
N GLN A 187 -9.52 -6.75 -13.03
CA GLN A 187 -10.15 -5.46 -12.77
C GLN A 187 -10.04 -5.06 -11.28
N VAL A 188 -10.27 -6.02 -10.37
CA VAL A 188 -10.17 -5.78 -8.92
C VAL A 188 -8.72 -5.52 -8.51
N LYS A 189 -7.76 -6.24 -9.08
CA LYS A 189 -6.33 -5.98 -8.86
C LYS A 189 -5.95 -4.57 -9.31
N LYS A 190 -6.39 -4.15 -10.50
CA LYS A 190 -6.13 -2.80 -11.02
C LYS A 190 -6.77 -1.71 -10.16
N GLU A 191 -8.02 -1.90 -9.76
CA GLU A 191 -8.71 -0.98 -8.85
C GLU A 191 -7.95 -0.88 -7.52
N ASN A 192 -7.44 -2.00 -7.00
CA ASN A 192 -6.63 -2.01 -5.78
C ASN A 192 -5.31 -1.23 -5.95
N THR A 193 -4.59 -1.42 -7.06
CA THR A 193 -3.37 -0.65 -7.35
C THR A 193 -3.65 0.86 -7.49
N ASP A 194 -4.77 1.22 -8.11
CA ASP A 194 -5.18 2.61 -8.29
C ASP A 194 -5.56 3.25 -6.96
N LEU A 195 -6.34 2.54 -6.14
CA LEU A 195 -6.72 2.98 -4.80
C LEU A 195 -5.51 3.17 -3.89
N LYS A 196 -4.51 2.27 -3.94
CA LYS A 196 -3.25 2.45 -3.19
C LYS A 196 -2.52 3.72 -3.61
N GLY A 197 -2.35 3.94 -4.92
CA GLY A 197 -1.73 5.16 -5.43
C GLY A 197 -2.48 6.42 -4.97
N GLN A 198 -3.82 6.39 -5.03
CA GLN A 198 -4.66 7.49 -4.56
C GLN A 198 -4.53 7.73 -3.05
N VAL A 199 -4.48 6.67 -2.24
CA VAL A 199 -4.29 6.79 -0.79
C VAL A 199 -2.94 7.44 -0.49
N ILE A 200 -1.85 7.03 -1.14
CA ILE A 200 -0.53 7.65 -0.95
C ILE A 200 -0.55 9.12 -1.40
N PHE A 201 -1.18 9.42 -2.54
CA PHE A 201 -1.36 10.81 -3.01
C PHE A 201 -2.08 11.67 -1.97
N LEU A 202 -3.22 11.18 -1.45
CA LEU A 202 -4.02 11.89 -0.46
C LEU A 202 -3.24 12.06 0.85
N THR A 203 -2.52 11.04 1.31
CA THR A 203 -1.63 11.14 2.48
C THR A 203 -0.58 12.21 2.30
N ASN A 204 0.13 12.21 1.16
CA ASN A 204 1.15 13.23 0.87
C ASN A 204 0.55 14.64 0.83
N ARG A 205 -0.66 14.78 0.27
CA ARG A 205 -1.34 16.07 0.16
C ARG A 205 -1.88 16.58 1.49
N LEU A 206 -2.42 15.69 2.33
CA LEU A 206 -2.85 16.01 3.70
C LEU A 206 -1.67 16.46 4.55
N ASN A 207 -0.53 15.76 4.47
CA ASN A 207 0.70 16.15 5.16
C ASN A 207 1.20 17.55 4.72
N ALA A 208 0.98 17.89 3.45
CA ALA A 208 1.25 19.22 2.90
C ALA A 208 0.14 20.27 3.21
N ARG A 209 -0.82 19.97 4.11
CA ARG A 209 -1.98 20.82 4.46
C ARG A 209 -2.88 21.21 3.28
N GLY A 210 -2.85 20.44 2.19
CA GLY A 210 -3.75 20.61 1.06
C GLY A 210 -5.04 19.79 1.24
N GLY A 211 -6.21 20.35 0.90
CA GLY A 211 -7.48 19.64 1.03
C GLY A 211 -8.58 20.06 0.06
N ARG A 212 -9.57 19.15 -0.10
CA ARG A 212 -10.90 19.27 -0.77
C ARG A 212 -11.01 19.09 -2.29
N ASP A 213 -9.95 18.68 -2.97
CA ASP A 213 -10.04 18.30 -4.38
C ASP A 213 -10.31 16.80 -4.58
N PHE A 214 -10.92 16.44 -5.70
CA PHE A 214 -11.06 15.04 -6.09
C PHE A 214 -9.67 14.39 -6.25
N PRO A 215 -9.48 13.12 -5.85
CA PRO A 215 -8.23 12.42 -6.08
C PRO A 215 -7.93 12.27 -7.59
N PRO A 216 -6.66 12.11 -7.98
CA PRO A 216 -6.29 11.75 -9.34
C PRO A 216 -6.94 10.40 -9.71
N CYS A 217 -7.52 10.29 -10.89
CA CYS A 217 -8.01 8.99 -11.35
C CYS A 217 -6.87 7.97 -11.48
N TRP A 218 -5.67 8.42 -11.89
CA TRP A 218 -4.47 7.59 -11.94
C TRP A 218 -3.35 8.18 -11.10
N ALA A 219 -2.84 7.34 -10.20
CA ALA A 219 -1.65 7.61 -9.42
C ALA A 219 -0.75 6.37 -9.44
N ASP A 220 0.54 6.60 -9.32
CA ASP A 220 1.52 5.54 -9.17
C ASP A 220 1.37 4.84 -7.82
N GLU A 221 1.27 3.51 -7.81
CA GLU A 221 1.03 2.71 -6.60
C GLU A 221 2.13 2.91 -5.54
N SER A 222 3.37 3.12 -5.96
CA SER A 222 4.53 3.16 -5.06
C SER A 222 4.82 4.56 -4.53
N THR A 223 4.66 5.58 -5.37
CA THR A 223 5.05 6.97 -5.08
C THR A 223 3.87 7.89 -4.82
N GLY A 224 2.66 7.49 -5.21
CA GLY A 224 1.47 8.35 -5.22
C GLY A 224 1.59 9.53 -6.20
N LYS A 225 2.55 9.51 -7.13
CA LYS A 225 2.68 10.56 -8.15
C LYS A 225 1.53 10.46 -9.14
N VAL A 226 0.96 11.61 -9.49
CA VAL A 226 -0.12 11.70 -10.48
C VAL A 226 0.37 11.23 -11.84
N GLN A 227 -0.45 10.43 -12.53
CA GLN A 227 -0.22 10.04 -13.91
C GLN A 227 -1.21 10.77 -14.81
N THR A 228 -0.74 11.27 -15.94
CA THR A 228 -1.53 12.12 -16.82
C THR A 228 -2.22 11.34 -17.93
N LEU A 229 -3.40 11.79 -18.35
CA LEU A 229 -4.15 11.20 -19.45
C LEU A 229 -3.66 11.79 -20.78
N PHE A 230 -3.63 13.11 -20.90
CA PHE A 230 -3.21 13.76 -22.15
C PHE A 230 -2.00 14.65 -21.93
N ALA A 231 -1.21 14.79 -22.99
CA ALA A 231 -0.32 15.92 -23.19
C ALA A 231 -0.98 16.88 -24.19
N LEU A 232 -1.30 18.08 -23.72
CA LEU A 232 -2.01 19.11 -24.46
C LEU A 232 -1.06 20.25 -24.84
N ASP A 233 -1.00 20.61 -26.13
CA ASP A 233 -0.33 21.82 -26.61
C ASP A 233 -1.39 22.82 -27.11
N LEU A 234 -1.55 23.92 -26.35
CA LEU A 234 -2.46 25.00 -26.67
C LEU A 234 -1.82 25.95 -27.68
N LYS A 235 -2.43 26.09 -28.86
CA LYS A 235 -2.07 27.07 -29.91
C LYS A 235 -3.17 28.12 -30.03
N SER A 236 -2.98 29.16 -30.83
CA SER A 236 -3.94 30.28 -30.88
C SER A 236 -5.39 29.84 -31.12
N ASP A 237 -5.63 28.92 -32.06
CA ASP A 237 -7.00 28.54 -32.46
C ASP A 237 -7.32 27.05 -32.29
N THR A 238 -6.30 26.24 -31.97
CA THR A 238 -6.38 24.78 -31.93
C THR A 238 -5.70 24.23 -30.69
N VAL A 239 -6.12 23.04 -30.28
CA VAL A 239 -5.43 22.22 -29.29
C VAL A 239 -4.90 20.96 -29.96
N GLU A 240 -3.63 20.66 -29.70
CA GLU A 240 -3.01 19.40 -30.09
C GLU A 240 -3.06 18.45 -28.88
N VAL A 241 -3.72 17.32 -29.06
CA VAL A 241 -3.87 16.26 -28.06
C VAL A 241 -2.91 15.12 -28.38
N LYS A 242 -2.13 14.70 -27.39
CA LYS A 242 -1.21 13.55 -27.46
C LYS A 242 -1.42 12.62 -26.27
N PRO A 243 -1.07 11.33 -26.39
CA PRO A 243 -0.96 10.44 -25.23
C PRO A 243 -0.05 11.07 -24.17
N GLY A 244 -0.56 11.21 -22.95
CA GLY A 244 0.20 11.72 -21.80
C GLY A 244 0.48 10.67 -20.73
N TRP A 245 0.03 9.43 -20.94
CA TRP A 245 0.10 8.35 -19.95
C TRP A 245 1.36 7.48 -20.12
N PRO A 246 1.82 6.82 -19.05
CA PRO A 246 2.90 5.83 -19.14
C PRO A 246 2.41 4.53 -19.81
N ASP A 247 3.33 3.75 -20.37
CA ASP A 247 3.00 2.54 -21.17
C ASP A 247 2.09 1.55 -20.43
N VAL A 248 2.26 1.42 -19.11
CA VAL A 248 1.44 0.54 -18.26
C VAL A 248 -0.06 0.91 -18.28
N ARG A 249 -0.40 2.16 -18.61
CA ARG A 249 -1.78 2.67 -18.71
C ARG A 249 -2.34 2.65 -20.13
N ALA A 250 -1.58 2.18 -21.12
CA ALA A 250 -2.01 2.24 -22.52
C ALA A 250 -3.31 1.48 -22.79
N ASN A 251 -3.54 0.36 -22.10
CA ASN A 251 -4.79 -0.38 -22.22
C ASN A 251 -5.95 0.30 -21.47
N ASP A 252 -5.67 0.86 -20.29
CA ASP A 252 -6.67 1.57 -19.49
C ASP A 252 -7.16 2.82 -20.24
N ALA A 253 -6.25 3.55 -20.88
CA ALA A 253 -6.57 4.71 -21.70
C ALA A 253 -7.52 4.38 -22.87
N LYS A 254 -7.41 3.19 -23.46
CA LYS A 254 -8.32 2.74 -24.54
C LYS A 254 -9.72 2.40 -24.04
N MET A 255 -9.86 2.07 -22.76
CA MET A 255 -11.16 1.77 -22.15
C MET A 255 -11.93 3.04 -21.77
N ILE A 256 -11.26 4.19 -21.71
CA ILE A 256 -11.91 5.47 -21.47
C ILE A 256 -12.62 5.93 -22.76
N PRO A 257 -13.91 6.29 -22.70
CA PRO A 257 -14.66 6.75 -23.86
C PRO A 257 -13.99 7.93 -24.56
N ASN A 258 -14.01 7.93 -25.90
CA ASN A 258 -13.54 9.01 -26.77
C ASN A 258 -12.04 9.35 -26.69
N VAL A 259 -11.22 8.65 -25.89
CA VAL A 259 -9.78 8.95 -25.77
C VAL A 259 -9.03 8.70 -27.09
N SER A 260 -9.31 7.59 -27.76
CA SER A 260 -8.63 7.25 -29.02
C SER A 260 -9.03 8.17 -30.17
N GLU A 261 -10.30 8.57 -30.21
CA GLU A 261 -10.83 9.53 -31.18
C GLU A 261 -10.20 10.91 -30.98
N MET A 262 -10.09 11.37 -29.73
CA MET A 262 -9.47 12.65 -29.41
C MET A 262 -8.01 12.77 -29.87
N ILE A 263 -7.26 11.67 -29.81
CA ILE A 263 -5.88 11.64 -30.28
C ILE A 263 -5.82 11.61 -31.81
N SER A 264 -6.75 10.88 -32.44
CA SER A 264 -6.80 10.72 -33.90
C SER A 264 -7.26 12.00 -34.62
N ASP A 265 -8.21 12.73 -34.02
CA ASP A 265 -8.79 13.97 -34.56
C ASP A 265 -7.92 15.21 -34.26
N SER A 266 -6.76 15.02 -33.65
CA SER A 266 -5.80 16.08 -33.32
C SER A 266 -5.01 16.55 -34.56
N PRO A 267 -4.76 17.87 -34.74
CA PRO A 267 -5.18 18.98 -33.90
C PRO A 267 -6.64 19.39 -34.16
N MET A 268 -7.35 19.80 -33.11
CA MET A 268 -8.77 20.15 -33.19
C MET A 268 -9.07 21.55 -32.66
N SER A 269 -10.21 22.12 -33.05
CA SER A 269 -10.69 23.39 -32.51
C SER A 269 -11.09 23.26 -31.04
N TYR A 270 -11.02 24.36 -30.29
CA TYR A 270 -11.43 24.39 -28.89
C TYR A 270 -12.88 23.95 -28.67
N ALA A 271 -13.79 24.31 -29.56
CA ALA A 271 -15.18 23.89 -29.49
C ALA A 271 -15.36 22.37 -29.66
N SER A 272 -14.56 21.75 -30.55
CA SER A 272 -14.59 20.30 -30.76
C SER A 272 -13.99 19.58 -29.55
N PHE A 273 -12.86 20.07 -29.05
CA PHE A 273 -12.23 19.56 -27.83
C PHE A 273 -13.20 19.55 -26.65
N GLN A 274 -13.89 20.67 -26.39
CA GLN A 274 -14.87 20.78 -25.30
C GLN A 274 -16.02 19.77 -25.43
N LYS A 275 -16.47 19.47 -26.65
CA LYS A 275 -17.52 18.46 -26.87
C LYS A 275 -16.99 17.05 -26.58
N SER A 276 -15.78 16.73 -27.07
CA SER A 276 -15.20 15.40 -26.94
C SER A 276 -14.84 15.04 -25.49
N VAL A 277 -14.42 16.01 -24.67
CA VAL A 277 -14.00 15.77 -23.27
C VAL A 277 -15.16 15.60 -22.29
N GLN A 278 -16.40 15.93 -22.67
CA GLN A 278 -17.54 15.86 -21.75
C GLN A 278 -17.82 14.46 -21.23
N SER A 279 -17.70 13.44 -22.08
CA SER A 279 -17.89 12.04 -21.69
C SER A 279 -16.84 11.59 -20.67
N ILE A 280 -15.57 11.93 -20.92
CA ILE A 280 -14.43 11.66 -20.02
C ILE A 280 -14.65 12.34 -18.66
N PHE A 281 -15.04 13.62 -18.68
CA PHE A 281 -15.30 14.38 -17.46
C PHE A 281 -16.49 13.84 -16.65
N LYS A 282 -17.56 13.41 -17.34
CA LYS A 282 -18.72 12.80 -16.70
C LYS A 282 -18.34 11.49 -16.02
N GLN A 283 -17.63 10.61 -16.73
CA GLN A 283 -17.14 9.36 -16.16
C GLN A 283 -16.27 9.60 -14.93
N SER A 284 -15.36 10.58 -14.98
CA SER A 284 -14.49 10.88 -13.84
C SER A 284 -15.29 11.37 -12.63
N LYS A 285 -16.36 12.15 -12.83
CA LYS A 285 -17.28 12.54 -11.77
C LYS A 285 -18.00 11.34 -11.16
N ASP A 286 -18.49 10.43 -11.99
CA ASP A 286 -19.18 9.21 -11.53
C ASP A 286 -18.26 8.32 -10.69
N LEU A 287 -16.95 8.32 -11.01
CA LEU A 287 -15.90 7.63 -10.27
C LEU A 287 -15.31 8.44 -9.09
N ASN A 288 -15.84 9.63 -8.79
CA ASN A 288 -15.32 10.54 -7.76
C ASN A 288 -13.81 10.82 -7.88
N CYS A 289 -13.30 10.98 -9.11
CA CYS A 289 -11.90 11.31 -9.39
C CYS A 289 -11.76 12.38 -10.48
N ARG A 290 -10.56 12.92 -10.65
CA ARG A 290 -10.24 13.86 -11.73
C ARG A 290 -8.99 13.42 -12.48
N HIS A 291 -9.04 13.40 -13.81
CA HIS A 291 -7.86 13.13 -14.63
C HIS A 291 -6.93 14.35 -14.67
N TYR A 292 -5.63 14.09 -14.66
CA TYR A 292 -4.61 15.11 -14.86
C TYR A 292 -4.15 15.16 -16.32
N VAL A 293 -3.75 16.34 -16.79
CA VAL A 293 -3.17 16.55 -18.12
C VAL A 293 -1.87 17.34 -18.02
N LEU A 294 -0.90 17.00 -18.87
CA LEU A 294 0.28 17.83 -19.09
C LEU A 294 -0.12 18.97 -20.00
N LEU A 295 0.09 20.21 -19.54
CA LEU A 295 -0.32 21.39 -20.27
C LEU A 295 0.91 22.19 -20.72
N LYS A 296 1.03 22.39 -22.03
CA LYS A 296 1.95 23.33 -22.66
C LYS A 296 1.11 24.36 -23.40
N SER A 297 1.44 25.65 -23.22
CA SER A 297 0.83 26.72 -24.02
C SER A 297 1.90 27.33 -24.90
N SER A 298 1.62 27.46 -26.18
CA SER A 298 2.44 28.15 -27.20
C SER A 298 1.80 29.48 -27.66
N ILE A 299 0.70 29.88 -27.03
CA ILE A 299 -0.01 31.14 -27.30
C ILE A 299 0.84 32.33 -26.81
N SER A 300 0.94 33.38 -27.63
CA SER A 300 1.66 34.62 -27.31
C SER A 300 0.80 35.62 -26.54
N ASP A 301 -0.50 35.70 -26.84
CA ASP A 301 -1.43 36.56 -26.11
C ASP A 301 -1.75 35.99 -24.72
N ALA A 302 -1.45 36.77 -23.68
CA ALA A 302 -1.63 36.33 -22.29
C ALA A 302 -3.09 36.08 -21.95
N THR A 303 -4.00 36.98 -22.39
CA THR A 303 -5.43 36.87 -22.07
C THR A 303 -6.07 35.65 -22.74
N GLN A 304 -5.72 35.37 -24.00
CA GLN A 304 -6.15 34.18 -24.71
C GLN A 304 -5.56 32.92 -24.08
N SER A 305 -4.26 32.92 -23.75
CA SER A 305 -3.60 31.81 -23.08
C SER A 305 -4.30 31.45 -21.77
N ASP A 306 -4.61 32.43 -20.93
CA ASP A 306 -5.30 32.20 -19.64
C ASP A 306 -6.71 31.68 -19.83
N ARG A 307 -7.48 32.23 -20.79
CA ARG A 307 -8.81 31.70 -21.13
C ARG A 307 -8.75 30.24 -21.56
N MET A 308 -7.78 29.87 -22.39
CA MET A 308 -7.65 28.48 -22.85
C MET A 308 -7.18 27.54 -21.74
N ARG A 309 -6.32 28.01 -20.82
CA ARG A 309 -5.92 27.24 -19.62
C ARG A 309 -7.12 26.97 -18.71
N LEU A 310 -7.91 28.00 -18.39
CA LEU A 310 -9.12 27.86 -17.58
C LEU A 310 -10.16 26.94 -18.23
N MET A 311 -10.25 26.96 -19.57
CA MET A 311 -11.12 26.03 -20.30
C MET A 311 -10.73 24.57 -20.04
N VAL A 312 -9.43 24.25 -20.05
CA VAL A 312 -8.94 22.89 -19.73
C VAL A 312 -9.22 22.54 -18.26
N GLU A 313 -9.02 23.48 -17.34
CA GLU A 313 -9.24 23.29 -15.90
C GLU A 313 -10.70 22.95 -15.53
N ASN A 314 -11.66 23.34 -16.35
CA ASN A 314 -13.06 22.96 -16.16
C ASN A 314 -13.29 21.44 -16.28
N TYR A 315 -12.39 20.71 -16.93
CA TYR A 315 -12.52 19.27 -17.18
C TYR A 315 -11.41 18.43 -16.54
N PHE A 316 -10.22 18.98 -16.39
CA PHE A 316 -9.02 18.27 -15.94
C PHE A 316 -8.25 19.07 -14.90
N TYR A 317 -7.47 18.38 -14.07
CA TYR A 317 -6.38 19.05 -13.36
C TYR A 317 -5.17 19.17 -14.28
N LYS A 318 -4.39 20.24 -14.13
CA LYS A 318 -3.24 20.53 -15.02
C LYS A 318 -1.91 20.37 -14.29
N VAL A 319 -0.92 19.87 -15.01
CA VAL A 319 0.50 19.97 -14.67
C VAL A 319 1.14 20.82 -15.76
N GLU A 320 1.53 22.05 -15.41
CA GLU A 320 2.12 22.97 -16.38
C GLU A 320 3.59 22.63 -16.65
N VAL A 321 3.93 22.46 -17.92
CA VAL A 321 5.32 22.34 -18.36
C VAL A 321 5.87 23.75 -18.50
N ARG A 322 6.79 24.14 -17.61
CA ARG A 322 7.47 25.44 -17.69
C ARG A 322 8.25 25.53 -19.01
N ARG A 323 8.06 26.64 -19.74
CA ARG A 323 8.84 26.98 -20.93
C ARG A 323 10.31 27.24 -20.55
#